data_AF-A0A936WLB7-F1
#
_entry.id   AF-A0A936WLB7-F1
#
_cell.length_a   1.000
_cell.length_b   1.000
_cell.length_c   1.000
_cell.angle_alpha   90.00
_cell.angle_beta   90.00
_cell.angle_gamma   90.00
#
_symmetry.space_group_name_H-M   'P 1'
#
loop_
_entity.id
_entity.type
_entity.pdbx_description
1 polymer ?
#
loop_
_entity_poly.entity_id
_entity_poly.type
_entity_poly.pdbx_seq_one_letter_code
_entity_poly.pdbx_strand_id
1 'polypeptide(L)'
;MGFEPKFNITAETLRLVAEATELRAWIAAAVVDVPWLPALQRDTTARLAHSSTSIEGNPLTLPEVEALARGEPIGAERRAALEVLNALAAMRWIWRQVEKNKIQDKGLLRLHRLLTVGLLPEKAVGAYKSVPNRVIDHRGHPIYIPPRPKDAPRLTRELFAWLNGKGGRCLHPVVVAAIAHHQLVSIHPVSDGNGRLARALEVWILYSRGFDTHHLFSLDDYFWADRPLYYLKIQQARDLDDDLTHWVEYVAQGVVSTLKETVERIRSLQVRPPSSKILLTKRQEDLLRYLRDRGVVTSADIQTAFKFTRARAGQILKPLVYEGLVEVVGRQRSARYRLAK
;
A
#
# COMPACT_ATOMS: atom_id res chain seq x y z
N MET A 1 -20.19 -0.53 -28.85
CA MET A 1 -19.23 0.57 -28.59
C MET A 1 -18.40 0.18 -27.38
N GLY A 2 -17.08 0.38 -27.44
CA GLY A 2 -16.20 0.13 -26.28
C GLY A 2 -16.33 1.24 -25.23
N PHE A 3 -15.70 1.05 -24.08
CA PHE A 3 -15.59 2.10 -23.07
C PHE A 3 -14.63 3.20 -23.53
N GLU A 4 -15.12 4.43 -23.55
CA GLU A 4 -14.35 5.65 -23.82
C GLU A 4 -14.68 6.68 -22.73
N PRO A 5 -13.72 7.00 -21.84
CA PRO A 5 -13.95 7.96 -20.75
C PRO A 5 -14.01 9.39 -21.28
N LYS A 6 -14.93 10.19 -20.72
CA LYS A 6 -14.98 11.65 -20.95
C LYS A 6 -14.15 12.35 -19.88
N PHE A 7 -13.13 13.08 -20.29
CA PHE A 7 -12.31 13.92 -19.41
C PHE A 7 -11.46 14.87 -20.24
N ASN A 8 -11.03 15.96 -19.64
CA ASN A 8 -10.05 16.90 -20.20
C ASN A 8 -8.79 16.90 -19.34
N ILE A 9 -7.62 16.95 -20.00
CA ILE A 9 -6.36 17.23 -19.30
C ILE A 9 -6.23 18.75 -19.17
N THR A 10 -6.48 19.27 -17.98
CA THR A 10 -6.38 20.70 -17.65
C THR A 10 -4.94 21.09 -17.30
N ALA A 11 -4.67 22.40 -17.23
CA ALA A 11 -3.40 22.90 -16.67
C ALA A 11 -3.15 22.40 -15.24
N GLU A 12 -4.22 22.28 -14.44
CA GLU A 12 -4.13 21.74 -13.08
C GLU A 12 -3.79 20.23 -13.09
N THR A 13 -4.44 19.47 -13.96
CA THR A 13 -4.10 18.04 -14.15
C THR A 13 -2.64 17.88 -14.52
N LEU A 14 -2.13 18.66 -15.48
CA LEU A 14 -0.72 18.63 -15.90
C LEU A 14 0.22 18.98 -14.75
N ARG A 15 -0.07 20.06 -14.01
CA ARG A 15 0.70 20.49 -12.85
C ARG A 15 0.81 19.39 -11.80
N LEU A 16 -0.33 18.75 -11.45
CA LEU A 16 -0.39 17.69 -10.44
C LEU A 16 0.35 16.43 -10.87
N VAL A 17 0.20 15.95 -12.11
CA VAL A 17 0.91 14.73 -12.56
C VAL A 17 2.41 14.96 -12.75
N ALA A 18 2.81 16.19 -13.11
CA ALA A 18 4.22 16.58 -13.15
C ALA A 18 4.83 16.55 -11.74
N GLU A 19 4.20 17.22 -10.78
CA GLU A 19 4.63 17.23 -9.37
C GLU A 19 4.67 15.82 -8.77
N ALA A 20 3.65 15.00 -9.04
CA ALA A 20 3.63 13.60 -8.61
C ALA A 20 4.78 12.77 -9.22
N THR A 21 5.17 13.07 -10.46
CA THR A 21 6.32 12.43 -11.12
C THR A 21 7.66 12.89 -10.55
N GLU A 22 7.79 14.14 -10.15
CA GLU A 22 8.99 14.63 -9.46
C GLU A 22 9.13 13.98 -8.08
N LEU A 23 8.05 13.93 -7.30
CA LEU A 23 8.04 13.32 -5.97
C LEU A 23 8.34 11.82 -6.03
N ARG A 24 7.72 11.07 -6.97
CA ARG A 24 8.02 9.63 -7.11
C ARG A 24 9.48 9.38 -7.50
N ALA A 25 10.06 10.23 -8.36
CA ALA A 25 11.45 10.12 -8.76
C ALA A 25 12.39 10.41 -7.58
N TRP A 26 12.08 11.42 -6.77
CA TRP A 26 12.81 11.69 -5.53
C TRP A 26 12.74 10.51 -4.55
N ILE A 27 11.55 9.95 -4.32
CA ILE A 27 11.36 8.78 -3.44
C ILE A 27 12.18 7.61 -3.97
N ALA A 28 12.07 7.31 -5.27
CA ALA A 28 12.82 6.22 -5.89
C ALA A 28 14.34 6.38 -5.74
N ALA A 29 14.87 7.60 -5.82
CA ALA A 29 16.28 7.86 -5.58
C ALA A 29 16.67 7.71 -4.10
N ALA A 30 15.80 8.13 -3.18
CA ALA A 30 16.06 8.10 -1.73
C ALA A 30 16.06 6.68 -1.13
N VAL A 31 15.41 5.72 -1.78
CA VAL A 31 15.20 4.35 -1.27
C VAL A 31 16.19 3.31 -1.80
N VAL A 32 17.04 3.66 -2.77
CA VAL A 32 18.07 2.74 -3.30
C VAL A 32 18.98 2.33 -2.14
N ASP A 33 18.84 1.07 -1.70
CA ASP A 33 19.66 0.40 -0.67
C ASP A 33 19.52 0.88 0.79
N VAL A 34 18.30 1.22 1.22
CA VAL A 34 18.03 1.61 2.62
C VAL A 34 17.46 0.47 3.49
N PRO A 35 17.95 0.29 4.74
CA PRO A 35 17.48 -0.79 5.62
C PRO A 35 16.04 -0.59 6.15
N TRP A 36 15.50 0.63 6.08
CA TRP A 36 14.15 0.94 6.54
C TRP A 36 13.05 0.70 5.50
N LEU A 37 13.40 0.37 4.25
CA LEU A 37 12.42 0.15 3.17
C LEU A 37 11.38 -0.94 3.55
N PRO A 38 11.75 -2.11 4.09
CA PRO A 38 10.76 -3.11 4.51
C PRO A 38 9.83 -2.62 5.63
N ALA A 39 10.29 -1.71 6.49
CA ALA A 39 9.46 -1.14 7.54
C ALA A 39 8.42 -0.17 6.97
N LEU A 40 8.81 0.73 6.06
CA LEU A 40 7.87 1.63 5.38
C LEU A 40 6.87 0.88 4.49
N GLN A 41 7.30 -0.21 3.85
CA GLN A 41 6.42 -1.10 3.08
C GLN A 41 5.34 -1.75 3.97
N ARG A 42 5.71 -2.17 5.18
CA ARG A 42 4.75 -2.72 6.17
C ARG A 42 3.79 -1.64 6.66
N ASP A 43 4.30 -0.46 7.03
CA ASP A 43 3.48 0.70 7.44
C ASP A 43 2.49 1.08 6.33
N THR A 44 2.95 1.20 5.08
CA THR A 44 2.09 1.52 3.94
C THR A 44 1.02 0.45 3.70
N THR A 45 1.37 -0.84 3.85
CA THR A 45 0.39 -1.93 3.74
C THR A 45 -0.68 -1.86 4.82
N ALA A 46 -0.28 -1.53 6.06
CA ALA A 46 -1.22 -1.34 7.17
C ALA A 46 -2.14 -0.14 6.94
N ARG A 47 -1.59 0.99 6.47
CA ARG A 47 -2.36 2.20 6.12
C ARG A 47 -3.38 1.95 5.02
N LEU A 48 -2.96 1.30 3.93
CA LEU A 48 -3.86 0.91 2.84
C LEU A 48 -4.99 0.02 3.37
N ALA A 49 -4.70 -0.98 4.20
CA ALA A 49 -5.73 -1.85 4.76
C ALA A 49 -6.65 -1.11 5.74
N HIS A 50 -6.10 -0.26 6.60
CA HIS A 50 -6.84 0.56 7.55
C HIS A 50 -7.78 1.51 6.81
N SER A 51 -7.24 2.46 6.04
CA SER A 51 -8.02 3.52 5.40
C SER A 51 -9.08 2.94 4.45
N SER A 52 -8.74 1.90 3.68
CA SER A 52 -9.71 1.26 2.78
C SER A 52 -10.89 0.62 3.52
N THR A 53 -10.66 0.03 4.68
CA THR A 53 -11.72 -0.62 5.46
C THR A 53 -12.48 0.39 6.32
N SER A 54 -11.82 1.41 6.85
CA SER A 54 -12.43 2.51 7.61
C SER A 54 -13.34 3.40 6.74
N ILE A 55 -13.06 3.54 5.44
CA ILE A 55 -13.98 4.20 4.48
C ILE A 55 -15.34 3.48 4.43
N GLU A 56 -15.34 2.16 4.57
CA GLU A 56 -16.56 1.32 4.60
C GLU A 56 -17.15 1.17 6.02
N GLY A 57 -16.56 1.82 7.03
CA GLY A 57 -17.07 1.83 8.41
C GLY A 57 -16.44 0.79 9.35
N ASN A 58 -15.33 0.14 8.97
CA ASN A 58 -14.60 -0.71 9.90
C ASN A 58 -14.03 0.12 11.07
N PRO A 59 -14.23 -0.32 12.34
CA PRO A 59 -13.90 0.48 13.52
C PRO A 59 -12.45 0.33 14.00
N LEU A 60 -11.65 -0.58 13.42
CA LEU A 60 -10.29 -0.84 13.90
C LEU A 60 -9.40 0.37 13.65
N THR A 61 -8.62 0.71 14.67
CA THR A 61 -7.60 1.76 14.62
C THR A 61 -6.36 1.29 13.88
N LEU A 62 -5.55 2.21 13.35
CA LEU A 62 -4.29 1.86 12.68
C LEU A 62 -3.37 0.98 13.56
N PRO A 63 -3.16 1.25 14.87
CA PRO A 63 -2.37 0.35 15.73
C PRO A 63 -2.92 -1.08 15.82
N GLU A 64 -4.24 -1.26 15.82
CA GLU A 64 -4.87 -2.58 15.81
C GLU A 64 -4.69 -3.29 14.47
N VAL A 65 -4.78 -2.55 13.36
CA VAL A 65 -4.49 -3.06 12.02
C VAL A 65 -3.03 -3.50 11.90
N GLU A 66 -2.09 -2.73 12.45
CA GLU A 66 -0.67 -3.08 12.50
C GLU A 66 -0.42 -4.32 13.37
N ALA A 67 -1.09 -4.44 14.52
CA ALA A 67 -1.03 -5.64 15.36
C ALA A 67 -1.52 -6.88 14.60
N LEU A 68 -2.66 -6.79 13.90
CA LEU A 68 -3.14 -7.87 13.02
C LEU A 68 -2.16 -8.20 11.91
N ALA A 69 -1.51 -7.20 11.31
CA ALA A 69 -0.49 -7.41 10.29
C ALA A 69 0.74 -8.17 10.81
N ARG A 70 1.05 -8.04 12.11
CA ARG A 70 2.10 -8.80 12.81
C ARG A 70 1.63 -10.18 13.30
N GLY A 71 0.34 -10.49 13.18
CA GLY A 71 -0.25 -11.73 13.69
C GLY A 71 -0.49 -11.69 15.21
N GLU A 72 -0.52 -10.51 15.81
CA GLU A 72 -0.81 -10.32 17.23
C GLU A 72 -2.33 -10.40 17.47
N PRO A 73 -2.77 -11.00 18.58
CA PRO A 73 -4.19 -11.02 18.94
C PRO A 73 -4.66 -9.62 19.33
N ILE A 74 -5.89 -9.28 18.95
CA ILE A 74 -6.57 -8.04 19.36
C ILE A 74 -7.96 -8.34 19.89
N GLY A 75 -8.48 -7.47 20.76
CA GLY A 75 -9.83 -7.58 21.34
C GLY A 75 -10.92 -7.03 20.44
N ALA A 76 -10.90 -7.34 19.14
CA ALA A 76 -11.85 -6.79 18.15
C ALA A 76 -12.92 -7.81 17.73
N GLU A 77 -14.01 -7.29 17.16
CA GLU A 77 -15.05 -8.12 16.53
C GLU A 77 -14.45 -8.98 15.41
N ARG A 78 -14.80 -10.27 15.38
CA ARG A 78 -14.26 -11.25 14.43
C ARG A 78 -14.43 -10.81 12.97
N ARG A 79 -15.58 -10.24 12.61
CA ARG A 79 -15.85 -9.78 11.24
C ARG A 79 -14.94 -8.60 10.87
N ALA A 80 -14.81 -7.62 11.76
CA ALA A 80 -13.98 -6.44 11.53
C ALA A 80 -12.49 -6.81 11.40
N ALA A 81 -11.99 -7.73 12.24
CA ALA A 81 -10.64 -8.26 12.12
C ALA A 81 -10.43 -9.04 10.80
N LEU A 82 -11.41 -9.86 10.39
CA LEU A 82 -11.33 -10.62 9.14
C LEU A 82 -11.29 -9.70 7.92
N GLU A 83 -12.06 -8.61 7.93
CA GLU A 83 -12.05 -7.61 6.86
C GLU A 83 -10.68 -6.95 6.68
N VAL A 84 -10.02 -6.60 7.77
CA VAL A 84 -8.64 -6.08 7.75
C VAL A 84 -7.65 -7.14 7.25
N LEU A 85 -7.74 -8.38 7.75
CA LEU A 85 -6.87 -9.48 7.31
C LEU A 85 -7.02 -9.77 5.81
N ASN A 86 -8.24 -9.71 5.29
CA ASN A 86 -8.55 -9.83 3.87
C ASN A 86 -7.95 -8.68 3.05
N ALA A 87 -8.07 -7.43 3.51
CA ALA A 87 -7.44 -6.27 2.88
C ALA A 87 -5.91 -6.40 2.82
N LEU A 88 -5.27 -6.82 3.93
CA LEU A 88 -3.83 -7.11 3.99
C LEU A 88 -3.44 -8.23 3.00
N ALA A 89 -4.26 -9.28 2.87
CA ALA A 89 -4.03 -10.37 1.92
C ALA A 89 -4.15 -9.91 0.45
N ALA A 90 -5.12 -9.04 0.15
CA ALA A 90 -5.29 -8.42 -1.15
C ALA A 90 -4.06 -7.58 -1.53
N MET A 91 -3.55 -6.74 -0.64
CA MET A 91 -2.34 -5.94 -0.88
C MET A 91 -1.12 -6.81 -1.19
N ARG A 92 -0.87 -7.86 -0.38
CA ARG A 92 0.20 -8.83 -0.65
C ARG A 92 0.06 -9.53 -2.00
N TRP A 93 -1.17 -9.79 -2.45
CA TRP A 93 -1.41 -10.38 -3.75
C TRP A 93 -1.11 -9.41 -4.89
N ILE A 94 -1.50 -8.13 -4.75
CA ILE A 94 -1.23 -7.06 -5.73
C ILE A 94 0.28 -6.88 -5.93
N TRP A 95 1.07 -6.88 -4.85
CA TRP A 95 2.54 -6.76 -4.93
C TRP A 95 3.16 -7.87 -5.80
N ARG A 96 2.58 -9.07 -5.77
CA ARG A 96 3.03 -10.20 -6.60
C ARG A 96 2.52 -10.14 -8.05
N GLN A 97 1.67 -9.18 -8.40
CA GLN A 97 1.16 -9.01 -9.76
C GLN A 97 1.91 -7.95 -10.57
N VAL A 98 2.89 -7.24 -9.98
CA VAL A 98 3.61 -6.14 -10.63
C VAL A 98 4.24 -6.55 -11.97
N GLU A 99 4.77 -7.78 -12.06
CA GLU A 99 5.41 -8.29 -13.28
C GLU A 99 4.41 -8.72 -14.38
N LYS A 100 3.09 -8.70 -14.10
CA LYS A 100 2.07 -9.14 -15.05
C LYS A 100 1.45 -7.95 -15.78
N ASN A 101 1.69 -7.89 -17.09
CA ASN A 101 1.33 -6.76 -17.94
C ASN A 101 -0.16 -6.59 -18.28
N LYS A 102 -1.07 -7.45 -17.79
CA LYS A 102 -2.50 -7.39 -18.16
C LYS A 102 -3.43 -7.56 -16.97
N ILE A 103 -4.27 -6.55 -16.77
CA ILE A 103 -5.38 -6.56 -15.80
C ILE A 103 -6.64 -7.06 -16.50
N GLN A 104 -7.32 -8.05 -15.92
CA GLN A 104 -8.48 -8.73 -16.53
C GLN A 104 -9.47 -9.17 -15.45
N ASP A 105 -10.70 -9.51 -15.86
CA ASP A 105 -11.79 -10.03 -15.00
C ASP A 105 -11.30 -11.08 -14.01
N LYS A 106 -10.53 -12.06 -14.47
CA LYS A 106 -10.01 -13.15 -13.61
C LYS A 106 -9.19 -12.61 -12.44
N GLY A 107 -8.38 -11.58 -12.68
CA GLY A 107 -7.60 -10.93 -11.63
C GLY A 107 -8.48 -10.09 -10.70
N LEU A 108 -9.42 -9.33 -11.26
CA LEU A 108 -10.38 -8.55 -10.48
C LEU A 108 -11.23 -9.44 -9.55
N LEU A 109 -11.79 -10.53 -10.08
CA LEU A 109 -12.60 -11.46 -9.31
C LEU A 109 -11.78 -12.22 -8.27
N ARG A 110 -10.50 -12.49 -8.55
CA ARG A 110 -9.57 -13.02 -7.54
C ARG A 110 -9.32 -12.01 -6.43
N LEU A 111 -9.14 -10.74 -6.77
CA LEU A 111 -8.97 -9.66 -5.80
C LEU A 111 -10.23 -9.51 -4.93
N HIS A 112 -11.43 -9.54 -5.55
CA HIS A 112 -12.69 -9.58 -4.82
C HIS A 112 -12.77 -10.77 -3.87
N ARG A 113 -12.41 -11.99 -4.33
CA ARG A 113 -12.35 -13.17 -3.45
C ARG A 113 -11.44 -12.95 -2.23
N LEU A 114 -10.26 -12.37 -2.42
CA LEU A 114 -9.34 -12.08 -1.31
C LEU A 114 -9.93 -11.07 -0.32
N LEU A 115 -10.66 -10.08 -0.82
CA LEU A 115 -11.30 -9.05 0.01
C LEU A 115 -12.51 -9.59 0.80
N THR A 116 -13.22 -10.60 0.29
CA THR A 116 -14.55 -10.98 0.82
C THR A 116 -14.68 -12.41 1.30
N VAL A 117 -13.64 -13.25 1.20
CA VAL A 117 -13.67 -14.63 1.70
C VAL A 117 -14.01 -14.65 3.19
N GLY A 118 -14.98 -15.47 3.57
CA GLY A 118 -15.48 -15.56 4.95
C GLY A 118 -16.36 -14.39 5.41
N LEU A 119 -16.55 -13.34 4.59
CA LEU A 119 -17.46 -12.22 4.84
C LEU A 119 -18.78 -12.34 4.08
N LEU A 120 -18.75 -12.98 2.91
CA LEU A 120 -19.90 -13.18 2.03
C LEU A 120 -20.21 -14.68 1.85
N PRO A 121 -21.45 -15.03 1.44
CA PRO A 121 -21.76 -16.38 0.99
C PRO A 121 -20.85 -16.81 -0.16
N GLU A 122 -20.37 -18.06 -0.17
CA GLU A 122 -19.36 -18.53 -1.14
C GLU A 122 -19.73 -18.27 -2.61
N LYS A 123 -21.03 -18.39 -2.96
CA LYS A 123 -21.54 -18.11 -4.31
C LYS A 123 -21.36 -16.66 -4.78
N ALA A 124 -21.17 -15.72 -3.85
CA ALA A 124 -20.94 -14.30 -4.13
C ALA A 124 -19.45 -13.94 -4.11
N VAL A 125 -18.61 -14.75 -3.48
CA VAL A 125 -17.17 -14.49 -3.32
C VAL A 125 -16.45 -14.65 -4.67
N GLY A 126 -15.84 -13.57 -5.15
CA GLY A 126 -15.14 -13.57 -6.45
C GLY A 126 -16.06 -13.81 -7.64
N ALA A 127 -17.33 -13.42 -7.54
CA ALA A 127 -18.31 -13.53 -8.62
C ALA A 127 -18.93 -12.17 -8.94
N TYR A 128 -19.38 -11.99 -10.19
CA TYR A 128 -20.23 -10.86 -10.56
C TYR A 128 -21.57 -10.94 -9.83
N LYS A 129 -22.19 -9.78 -9.61
CA LYS A 129 -23.53 -9.70 -9.03
C LYS A 129 -24.54 -10.48 -9.88
N SER A 130 -25.41 -11.24 -9.22
CA SER A 130 -26.52 -11.97 -9.84
C SER A 130 -27.86 -11.23 -9.70
N VAL A 131 -27.93 -10.25 -8.79
CA VAL A 131 -29.11 -9.41 -8.51
C VAL A 131 -28.74 -7.93 -8.61
N PRO A 132 -29.69 -7.04 -8.95
CA PRO A 132 -29.45 -5.60 -8.94
C PRO A 132 -29.00 -5.12 -7.55
N ASN A 133 -28.01 -4.23 -7.53
CA ASN A 133 -27.56 -3.50 -6.36
C ASN A 133 -27.82 -2.00 -6.54
N ARG A 134 -27.76 -1.22 -5.47
CA ARG A 134 -27.95 0.23 -5.45
C ARG A 134 -26.87 0.85 -4.58
N VAL A 135 -26.41 2.04 -4.95
CA VAL A 135 -25.58 2.85 -4.07
C VAL A 135 -26.51 3.73 -3.26
N ILE A 136 -26.39 3.65 -1.94
CA ILE A 136 -27.23 4.39 -0.99
C ILE A 136 -26.40 5.44 -0.26
N ASP A 137 -27.02 6.56 0.10
CA ASP A 137 -26.41 7.52 1.03
C ASP A 137 -26.47 7.02 2.48
N HIS A 138 -25.93 7.83 3.40
CA HIS A 138 -25.95 7.56 4.83
C HIS A 138 -27.37 7.56 5.45
N ARG A 139 -28.40 8.01 4.72
CA ARG A 139 -29.82 8.03 5.12
C ARG A 139 -30.60 6.85 4.52
N GLY A 140 -29.95 6.01 3.71
CA GLY A 140 -30.56 4.87 3.04
C GLY A 140 -31.24 5.22 1.71
N HIS A 141 -31.12 6.45 1.20
CA HIS A 141 -31.69 6.83 -0.08
C HIS A 141 -30.81 6.37 -1.24
N PRO A 142 -31.38 5.79 -2.31
CA PRO A 142 -30.60 5.42 -3.48
C PRO A 142 -30.11 6.67 -4.21
N ILE A 143 -28.80 6.86 -4.24
CA ILE A 143 -28.13 7.99 -4.91
C ILE A 143 -27.56 7.62 -6.29
N TYR A 144 -27.48 6.32 -6.59
CA TYR A 144 -27.09 5.83 -7.91
C TYR A 144 -27.61 4.41 -8.14
N ILE A 145 -28.02 4.13 -9.38
CA ILE A 145 -28.49 2.81 -9.82
C ILE A 145 -27.47 2.26 -10.83
N PRO A 146 -26.61 1.33 -10.41
CA PRO A 146 -25.66 0.67 -11.30
C PRO A 146 -26.33 -0.12 -12.43
N PRO A 147 -25.55 -0.46 -13.49
CA PRO A 147 -25.99 -1.36 -14.55
C PRO A 147 -26.53 -2.70 -14.05
N ARG A 148 -27.41 -3.33 -14.83
CA ARG A 148 -28.02 -4.62 -14.47
C ARG A 148 -26.96 -5.73 -14.36
N PRO A 149 -27.23 -6.79 -13.57
CA PRO A 149 -26.32 -7.95 -13.42
C PRO A 149 -25.76 -8.50 -14.74
N LYS A 150 -26.60 -8.67 -15.75
CA LYS A 150 -26.20 -9.19 -17.07
C LYS A 150 -25.22 -8.30 -17.84
N ASP A 151 -25.21 -7.00 -17.53
CA ASP A 151 -24.40 -6.00 -18.22
C ASP A 151 -23.02 -5.83 -17.54
N ALA A 152 -22.91 -6.15 -16.24
CA ALA A 152 -21.70 -5.95 -15.44
C ALA A 152 -20.45 -6.67 -15.99
N PRO A 153 -20.50 -7.96 -16.41
CA PRO A 153 -19.33 -8.62 -16.98
C PRO A 153 -18.85 -7.95 -18.27
N ARG A 154 -19.78 -7.58 -19.16
CA ARG A 154 -19.45 -6.92 -20.44
C ARG A 154 -18.79 -5.56 -20.20
N LEU A 155 -19.40 -4.72 -19.36
CA LEU A 155 -18.87 -3.38 -19.06
C LEU A 155 -17.50 -3.43 -18.36
N THR A 156 -17.29 -4.41 -17.48
CA THR A 156 -16.00 -4.63 -16.81
C THR A 156 -14.91 -5.01 -17.83
N ARG A 157 -15.23 -5.88 -18.79
CA ARG A 157 -14.31 -6.24 -19.88
C ARG A 157 -14.02 -5.07 -20.80
N GLU A 158 -15.01 -4.22 -21.08
CA GLU A 158 -14.81 -3.00 -21.87
C GLU A 158 -13.87 -2.03 -21.16
N LEU A 159 -14.02 -1.84 -19.83
CA LEU A 159 -13.06 -1.08 -19.02
C LEU A 159 -11.64 -1.67 -19.13
N PHE A 160 -11.48 -2.99 -18.99
CA PHE A 160 -10.16 -3.61 -19.10
C PHE A 160 -9.61 -3.61 -20.53
N ALA A 161 -10.45 -3.67 -21.55
CA ALA A 161 -10.03 -3.50 -22.94
C ALA A 161 -9.46 -2.11 -23.18
N TRP A 162 -10.12 -1.06 -22.68
CA TRP A 162 -9.61 0.31 -22.72
C TRP A 162 -8.29 0.45 -21.92
N LEU A 163 -8.25 -0.06 -20.68
CA LEU A 163 -7.10 0.01 -19.78
C LEU A 163 -5.84 -0.63 -20.40
N ASN A 164 -6.01 -1.77 -21.07
CA ASN A 164 -4.93 -2.50 -21.72
C ASN A 164 -4.69 -2.05 -23.18
N GLY A 165 -5.57 -1.23 -23.75
CA GLY A 165 -5.50 -0.72 -25.12
C GLY A 165 -4.69 0.57 -25.24
N LYS A 166 -4.67 1.17 -26.44
CA LYS A 166 -3.95 2.43 -26.68
C LYS A 166 -4.46 3.56 -25.78
N GLY A 167 -5.78 3.70 -25.63
CA GLY A 167 -6.42 4.74 -24.82
C GLY A 167 -5.89 4.76 -23.39
N GLY A 168 -5.87 3.62 -22.71
CA GLY A 168 -5.29 3.51 -21.38
C GLY A 168 -3.76 3.57 -21.37
N ARG A 169 -3.05 2.95 -22.33
CA ARG A 169 -1.58 2.84 -22.27
C ARG A 169 -0.83 4.16 -22.53
N CYS A 170 -1.42 5.08 -23.27
CA CYS A 170 -0.79 6.36 -23.61
C CYS A 170 -0.98 7.43 -22.52
N LEU A 171 -1.82 7.19 -21.52
CA LEU A 171 -2.09 8.12 -20.44
C LEU A 171 -1.19 7.88 -19.23
N HIS A 172 -0.94 8.95 -18.48
CA HIS A 172 -0.19 8.90 -17.22
C HIS A 172 -0.83 7.91 -16.22
N PRO A 173 -0.06 7.09 -15.47
CA PRO A 173 -0.61 6.06 -14.59
C PRO A 173 -1.66 6.56 -13.59
N VAL A 174 -1.47 7.75 -13.00
CA VAL A 174 -2.42 8.38 -12.06
C VAL A 174 -3.77 8.65 -12.71
N VAL A 175 -3.77 9.21 -13.93
CA VAL A 175 -5.01 9.51 -14.67
C VAL A 175 -5.78 8.23 -14.96
N VAL A 176 -5.07 7.17 -15.37
CA VAL A 176 -5.70 5.89 -15.70
C VAL A 176 -6.23 5.16 -14.48
N ALA A 177 -5.48 5.21 -13.37
CA ALA A 177 -5.92 4.64 -12.10
C ALA A 177 -7.20 5.34 -11.63
N ALA A 178 -7.24 6.68 -11.69
CA ALA A 178 -8.43 7.47 -11.35
C ALA A 178 -9.64 7.09 -12.22
N ILE A 179 -9.49 7.06 -13.55
CA ILE A 179 -10.58 6.70 -14.46
C ILE A 179 -11.09 5.28 -14.19
N ALA A 180 -10.19 4.32 -14.03
CA ALA A 180 -10.55 2.93 -13.76
C ALA A 180 -11.25 2.76 -12.41
N HIS A 181 -10.83 3.50 -11.39
CA HIS A 181 -11.48 3.56 -10.09
C HIS A 181 -12.94 3.98 -10.26
N HIS A 182 -13.19 5.18 -10.80
CA HIS A 182 -14.56 5.69 -10.94
C HIS A 182 -15.43 4.77 -11.80
N GLN A 183 -14.90 4.32 -12.93
CA GLN A 183 -15.64 3.42 -13.82
C GLN A 183 -16.01 2.11 -13.14
N LEU A 184 -15.13 1.53 -12.32
CA LEU A 184 -15.46 0.30 -11.59
C LEU A 184 -16.54 0.54 -10.53
N VAL A 185 -16.48 1.66 -9.80
CA VAL A 185 -17.51 2.03 -8.82
C VAL A 185 -18.87 2.27 -9.50
N SER A 186 -18.88 2.82 -10.71
CA SER A 186 -20.09 3.05 -11.50
C SER A 186 -20.66 1.76 -12.13
N ILE A 187 -19.81 0.84 -12.61
CA ILE A 187 -20.28 -0.50 -13.03
C ILE A 187 -20.86 -1.28 -11.84
N HIS A 188 -20.24 -1.14 -10.67
CA HIS A 188 -20.60 -1.82 -9.42
C HIS A 188 -20.75 -3.34 -9.63
N PRO A 189 -19.69 -4.03 -10.10
CA PRO A 189 -19.81 -5.36 -10.72
C PRO A 189 -20.12 -6.50 -9.76
N VAL A 190 -19.85 -6.34 -8.45
CA VAL A 190 -19.98 -7.40 -7.45
C VAL A 190 -21.10 -7.07 -6.45
N SER A 191 -21.56 -8.06 -5.68
CA SER A 191 -22.69 -7.89 -4.76
C SER A 191 -22.38 -6.97 -3.58
N ASP A 192 -21.15 -6.98 -3.09
CA ASP A 192 -20.65 -6.16 -1.98
C ASP A 192 -19.13 -5.95 -2.14
N GLY A 193 -18.56 -4.95 -1.47
CA GLY A 193 -17.11 -4.66 -1.51
C GLY A 193 -16.64 -3.90 -2.74
N ASN A 194 -17.54 -3.28 -3.52
CA ASN A 194 -17.19 -2.52 -4.73
C ASN A 194 -16.23 -1.35 -4.46
N GLY A 195 -16.40 -0.63 -3.34
CA GLY A 195 -15.50 0.46 -2.95
C GLY A 195 -14.08 -0.02 -2.68
N ARG A 196 -13.93 -1.03 -1.79
CA ARG A 196 -12.65 -1.69 -1.51
C ARG A 196 -12.01 -2.28 -2.78
N LEU A 197 -12.81 -2.88 -3.65
CA LEU A 197 -12.33 -3.47 -4.90
C LEU A 197 -11.82 -2.40 -5.87
N ALA A 198 -12.47 -1.23 -5.95
CA ALA A 198 -12.05 -0.13 -6.80
C ALA A 198 -10.74 0.51 -6.34
N ARG A 199 -10.60 0.79 -5.04
CA ARG A 199 -9.35 1.28 -4.44
C ARG A 199 -8.21 0.27 -4.60
N ALA A 200 -8.49 -1.02 -4.39
CA ALA A 200 -7.51 -2.07 -4.63
C ALA A 200 -7.11 -2.21 -6.11
N LEU A 201 -8.04 -1.99 -7.05
CA LEU A 201 -7.73 -1.92 -8.49
C LEU A 201 -6.87 -0.71 -8.83
N GLU A 202 -7.14 0.45 -8.23
CA GLU A 202 -6.36 1.68 -8.39
C GLU A 202 -4.89 1.47 -7.99
N VAL A 203 -4.66 0.89 -6.80
CA VAL A 203 -3.31 0.50 -6.34
C VAL A 203 -2.66 -0.48 -7.31
N TRP A 204 -3.41 -1.49 -7.78
CA TRP A 204 -2.88 -2.47 -8.74
C TRP A 204 -2.46 -1.82 -10.07
N ILE A 205 -3.21 -0.85 -10.57
CA ILE A 205 -2.87 -0.10 -11.79
C ILE A 205 -1.61 0.72 -11.58
N LEU A 206 -1.51 1.45 -10.47
CA LEU A 206 -0.34 2.28 -10.15
C LEU A 206 0.94 1.42 -10.06
N TYR A 207 0.85 0.25 -9.43
CA TYR A 207 2.00 -0.64 -9.25
C TYR A 207 2.39 -1.34 -10.55
N SER A 208 1.42 -1.91 -11.29
CA SER A 208 1.68 -2.59 -12.57
C SER A 208 2.21 -1.67 -13.67
N ARG A 209 2.00 -0.35 -13.53
CA ARG A 209 2.54 0.66 -14.45
C ARG A 209 3.82 1.33 -13.95
N GLY A 210 4.43 0.80 -12.88
CA GLY A 210 5.70 1.29 -12.36
C GLY A 210 5.64 2.71 -11.78
N PHE A 211 4.46 3.18 -11.38
CA PHE A 211 4.33 4.49 -10.75
C PHE A 211 4.85 4.46 -9.31
N ASP A 212 4.47 3.42 -8.54
CA ASP A 212 5.00 3.14 -7.22
C ASP A 212 5.72 1.79 -7.20
N THR A 213 7.01 1.83 -7.55
CA THR A 213 7.85 0.63 -7.58
C THR A 213 8.24 0.14 -6.18
N HIS A 214 8.07 0.96 -5.15
CA HIS A 214 8.53 0.67 -3.79
C HIS A 214 7.38 0.40 -2.81
N HIS A 215 6.13 0.64 -3.21
CA HIS A 215 4.90 0.40 -2.44
C HIS A 215 4.83 1.23 -1.16
N LEU A 216 5.02 2.55 -1.28
CA LEU A 216 5.29 3.45 -0.16
C LEU A 216 4.24 4.52 0.10
N PHE A 217 3.26 4.72 -0.79
CA PHE A 217 2.18 5.67 -0.53
C PHE A 217 0.82 4.99 -0.35
N SER A 218 -0.03 5.61 0.46
CA SER A 218 -1.40 5.16 0.75
C SER A 218 -2.39 6.20 0.26
N LEU A 219 -2.87 6.06 -0.99
CA LEU A 219 -3.86 6.99 -1.55
C LEU A 219 -5.18 6.96 -0.76
N ASP A 220 -5.55 5.78 -0.24
CA ASP A 220 -6.75 5.60 0.58
C ASP A 220 -6.73 6.49 1.85
N ASP A 221 -5.56 6.87 2.38
CA ASP A 221 -5.46 7.79 3.53
C ASP A 221 -6.06 9.16 3.18
N TYR A 222 -5.84 9.65 1.96
CA TYR A 222 -6.40 10.92 1.48
C TYR A 222 -7.93 10.84 1.34
N PHE A 223 -8.46 9.74 0.79
CA PHE A 223 -9.90 9.52 0.70
C PHE A 223 -10.55 9.35 2.07
N TRP A 224 -9.84 8.73 3.00
CA TRP A 224 -10.33 8.52 4.37
C TRP A 224 -10.35 9.81 5.19
N ALA A 225 -9.32 10.65 5.04
CA ALA A 225 -9.22 11.94 5.75
C ALA A 225 -10.41 12.86 5.48
N ASP A 226 -10.98 12.82 4.26
CA ASP A 226 -12.22 13.51 3.92
C ASP A 226 -13.15 12.59 3.10
N ARG A 227 -13.73 11.61 3.81
CA ARG A 227 -14.73 10.68 3.24
C ARG A 227 -15.91 11.41 2.56
N PRO A 228 -16.52 12.45 3.16
CA PRO A 228 -17.58 13.21 2.49
C PRO A 228 -17.16 13.77 1.14
N LEU A 229 -15.97 14.40 1.05
CA LEU A 229 -15.47 14.94 -0.21
C LEU A 229 -15.17 13.84 -1.23
N TYR A 230 -14.61 12.71 -0.82
CA TYR A 230 -14.38 11.56 -1.71
C TYR A 230 -15.69 11.10 -2.38
N TYR A 231 -16.76 10.89 -1.61
CA TYR A 231 -18.05 10.51 -2.17
C TYR A 231 -18.69 11.62 -3.01
N LEU A 232 -18.56 12.88 -2.58
CA LEU A 232 -19.03 14.04 -3.34
C LEU A 232 -18.36 14.11 -4.71
N LYS A 233 -17.05 13.85 -4.80
CA LYS A 233 -16.30 13.88 -6.06
C LYS A 233 -16.66 12.75 -7.01
N ILE A 234 -17.01 11.56 -6.49
CA ILE A 234 -17.58 10.48 -7.30
C ILE A 234 -18.93 10.88 -7.88
N GLN A 235 -19.80 11.51 -7.07
CA GLN A 235 -21.10 11.98 -7.53
C GLN A 235 -21.01 13.15 -8.49
N GLN A 236 -20.11 14.10 -8.25
CA GLN A 236 -19.88 15.25 -9.13
C GLN A 236 -19.63 14.81 -10.57
N ALA A 237 -18.82 13.78 -10.80
CA ALA A 237 -18.58 13.28 -12.16
C ALA A 237 -19.86 12.73 -12.82
N ARG A 238 -20.72 12.03 -12.06
CA ARG A 238 -22.00 11.51 -12.57
C ARG A 238 -22.99 12.63 -12.88
N ASP A 239 -23.03 13.64 -12.02
CA ASP A 239 -23.88 14.82 -12.19
C ASP A 239 -23.44 15.69 -13.39
N LEU A 240 -22.19 15.55 -13.83
CA LEU A 240 -21.59 16.20 -15.01
C LEU A 240 -21.49 15.25 -16.21
N ASP A 241 -22.53 14.44 -16.45
CA ASP A 241 -22.63 13.53 -17.61
C ASP A 241 -21.46 12.54 -17.76
N ASP A 242 -20.97 12.04 -16.62
CA ASP A 242 -19.78 11.19 -16.48
C ASP A 242 -18.47 11.86 -16.95
N ASP A 243 -18.36 13.19 -16.87
CA ASP A 243 -17.10 13.91 -17.05
C ASP A 243 -16.18 13.71 -15.83
N LEU A 244 -15.07 13.01 -16.05
CA LEU A 244 -14.11 12.63 -15.03
C LEU A 244 -13.03 13.69 -14.78
N THR A 245 -13.08 14.86 -15.42
CA THR A 245 -12.03 15.91 -15.31
C THR A 245 -11.74 16.25 -13.84
N HIS A 246 -12.76 16.64 -13.07
CA HIS A 246 -12.59 17.00 -11.65
C HIS A 246 -12.30 15.81 -10.74
N TRP A 247 -12.71 14.61 -11.13
CA TRP A 247 -12.36 13.38 -10.41
C TRP A 247 -10.87 13.07 -10.58
N VAL A 248 -10.34 13.19 -11.80
CA VAL A 248 -8.92 13.00 -12.12
C VAL A 248 -8.06 14.02 -11.37
N GLU A 249 -8.47 15.29 -11.34
CA GLU A 249 -7.79 16.34 -10.56
C GLU A 249 -7.78 16.01 -9.06
N TYR A 250 -8.91 15.58 -8.50
CA TYR A 250 -9.03 15.20 -7.09
C TYR A 250 -8.11 14.02 -6.73
N VAL A 251 -8.09 12.97 -7.55
CA VAL A 251 -7.21 11.81 -7.33
C VAL A 251 -5.75 12.22 -7.49
N ALA A 252 -5.40 13.02 -8.51
CA ALA A 252 -4.04 13.49 -8.72
C ALA A 252 -3.53 14.35 -7.54
N GLN A 253 -4.41 15.19 -6.98
CA GLN A 253 -4.10 15.95 -5.76
C GLN A 253 -3.88 15.01 -4.57
N GLY A 254 -4.71 13.97 -4.40
CA GLY A 254 -4.51 12.96 -3.36
C GLY A 254 -3.18 12.22 -3.48
N VAL A 255 -2.77 11.88 -4.71
CA VAL A 255 -1.47 11.27 -4.98
C VAL A 255 -0.34 12.24 -4.60
N VAL A 256 -0.40 13.51 -5.01
CA VAL A 256 0.61 14.51 -4.63
C VAL A 256 0.71 14.65 -3.11
N SER A 257 -0.43 14.77 -2.41
CA SER A 257 -0.45 14.92 -0.94
C SER A 257 0.18 13.71 -0.24
N THR A 258 -0.20 12.50 -0.62
CA THR A 258 0.32 11.27 0.00
C THR A 258 1.78 11.00 -0.36
N LEU A 259 2.24 11.40 -1.55
CA LEU A 259 3.65 11.39 -1.90
C LEU A 259 4.45 12.39 -1.06
N LYS A 260 3.94 13.61 -0.81
CA LYS A 260 4.58 14.59 0.09
C LYS A 260 4.70 14.05 1.52
N GLU A 261 3.65 13.44 2.05
CA GLU A 261 3.70 12.77 3.36
C GLU A 261 4.73 11.62 3.38
N THR A 262 4.86 10.89 2.28
CA THR A 262 5.89 9.85 2.13
C THR A 262 7.29 10.44 2.12
N VAL A 263 7.51 11.57 1.43
CA VAL A 263 8.78 12.31 1.47
C VAL A 263 9.11 12.74 2.88
N GLU A 264 8.16 13.29 3.63
CA GLU A 264 8.40 13.73 5.01
C GLU A 264 8.67 12.54 5.95
N ARG A 265 7.97 11.41 5.79
CA ARG A 265 8.29 10.16 6.50
C ARG A 265 9.73 9.73 6.22
N ILE A 266 10.13 9.68 4.94
CA ILE A 266 11.51 9.34 4.56
C ILE A 266 12.52 10.33 5.15
N ARG A 267 12.26 11.63 5.07
CA ARG A 267 13.12 12.67 5.66
C ARG A 267 13.25 12.50 7.16
N SER A 268 12.17 12.26 7.90
CA SER A 268 12.22 12.02 9.34
C SER A 268 13.10 10.82 9.72
N LEU A 269 13.14 9.80 8.86
CA LEU A 269 14.00 8.63 9.01
C LEU A 269 15.46 8.92 8.64
N GLN A 270 15.71 9.89 7.74
CA GLN A 270 17.03 10.38 7.35
C GLN A 270 17.61 11.44 8.31
N VAL A 271 16.75 12.23 8.98
CA VAL A 271 17.11 13.32 9.91
C VAL A 271 17.52 12.78 11.28
N ARG A 272 17.13 11.55 11.63
CA ARG A 272 17.97 10.75 12.53
C ARG A 272 19.22 10.44 11.74
N PRO A 273 20.38 11.07 12.01
CA PRO A 273 21.59 10.70 11.29
C PRO A 273 21.72 9.19 11.45
N PRO A 274 21.86 8.42 10.36
CA PRO A 274 22.32 7.06 10.51
C PRO A 274 23.71 7.22 11.10
N SER A 275 23.86 6.91 12.39
CA SER A 275 25.19 6.65 12.92
C SER A 275 25.82 5.44 12.23
N SER A 276 25.08 4.71 11.37
CA SER A 276 25.72 3.77 10.46
C SER A 276 24.99 3.44 9.16
N LYS A 277 25.72 3.59 8.05
CA LYS A 277 25.35 3.08 6.72
C LYS A 277 25.83 1.63 6.57
N ILE A 278 25.59 0.77 7.56
CA ILE A 278 25.89 -0.66 7.40
C ILE A 278 24.59 -1.44 7.24
N LEU A 279 24.45 -2.05 6.07
CA LEU A 279 23.53 -3.17 5.88
C LEU A 279 24.04 -4.33 6.72
N LEU A 280 23.31 -4.65 7.80
CA LEU A 280 23.70 -5.71 8.72
C LEU A 280 23.47 -7.08 8.06
N THR A 281 24.47 -7.95 8.15
CA THR A 281 24.28 -9.37 7.90
C THR A 281 23.46 -10.00 9.03
N LYS A 282 22.73 -11.08 8.76
CA LYS A 282 21.98 -11.85 9.78
C LYS A 282 22.83 -12.18 11.03
N ARG A 283 24.12 -12.47 10.82
CA ARG A 283 25.08 -12.75 11.91
C ARG A 283 25.40 -11.53 12.77
N GLN A 284 25.42 -10.33 12.19
CA GLN A 284 25.59 -9.09 12.93
C GLN A 284 24.33 -8.74 13.72
N GLU A 285 23.14 -8.96 13.15
CA GLU A 285 21.87 -8.78 13.86
C GLU A 285 21.74 -9.72 15.08
N ASP A 286 22.13 -10.99 14.92
CA ASP A 286 22.11 -11.95 16.02
C ASP A 286 23.11 -11.54 17.12
N LEU A 287 24.28 -11.00 16.76
CA LEU A 287 25.27 -10.50 17.70
C LEU A 287 24.77 -9.26 18.47
N LEU A 288 24.11 -8.31 17.80
CA LEU A 288 23.52 -7.14 18.47
C LEU A 288 22.42 -7.54 19.45
N ARG A 289 21.58 -8.53 19.09
CA ARG A 289 20.59 -9.11 20.02
C ARG A 289 21.25 -9.75 21.23
N TYR A 290 22.31 -10.52 21.01
CA TYR A 290 23.07 -11.13 22.10
C TYR A 290 23.69 -10.08 23.05
N LEU A 291 24.24 -8.99 22.51
CA LEU A 291 24.79 -7.88 23.31
C LEU A 291 23.71 -7.13 24.09
N ARG A 292 22.52 -6.95 23.51
CA ARG A 292 21.37 -6.38 24.21
C ARG A 292 20.97 -7.22 25.43
N ASP A 293 20.89 -8.53 25.24
CA ASP A 293 20.35 -9.44 26.25
C ASP A 293 21.38 -9.74 27.37
N ARG A 294 22.69 -9.65 27.07
CA ARG A 294 23.78 -9.91 28.04
C ARG A 294 24.46 -8.66 28.58
N GLY A 295 24.18 -7.48 28.00
CA GLY A 295 24.76 -6.20 28.40
C GLY A 295 26.21 -6.01 27.96
N VAL A 296 27.16 -6.55 28.74
CA VAL A 296 28.61 -6.40 28.51
C VAL A 296 29.24 -7.78 28.42
N VAL A 297 29.89 -8.09 27.29
CA VAL A 297 30.47 -9.42 27.03
C VAL A 297 31.92 -9.32 26.55
N THR A 298 32.68 -10.41 26.67
CA THR A 298 34.05 -10.50 26.14
C THR A 298 34.07 -11.08 24.72
N SER A 299 35.21 -10.95 24.04
CA SER A 299 35.41 -11.65 22.76
C SER A 299 35.34 -13.18 22.90
N ALA A 300 35.66 -13.74 24.07
CA ALA A 300 35.54 -15.18 24.33
C ALA A 300 34.08 -15.62 24.42
N ASP A 301 33.22 -14.82 25.06
CA ASP A 301 31.78 -15.07 25.15
C ASP A 301 31.13 -15.09 23.77
N ILE A 302 31.52 -14.14 22.89
CA ILE A 302 31.04 -14.08 21.51
C ILE A 302 31.52 -15.30 20.71
N GLN A 303 32.77 -15.71 20.87
CA GLN A 303 33.30 -16.91 20.20
C GLN A 303 32.52 -18.16 20.61
N THR A 304 32.23 -18.32 21.91
CA THR A 304 31.47 -19.46 22.44
C THR A 304 30.01 -19.43 21.98
N ALA A 305 29.33 -18.29 22.09
CA ALA A 305 27.91 -18.16 21.76
C ALA A 305 27.63 -18.40 20.27
N PHE A 306 28.52 -17.94 19.39
CA PHE A 306 28.33 -18.01 17.94
C PHE A 306 29.18 -19.08 17.24
N LYS A 307 29.99 -19.83 17.99
CA LYS A 307 30.98 -20.80 17.50
C LYS A 307 31.92 -20.17 16.46
N PHE A 308 32.41 -18.97 16.73
CA PHE A 308 33.32 -18.24 15.86
C PHE A 308 34.79 -18.46 16.25
N THR A 309 35.67 -18.40 15.25
CA THR A 309 37.10 -18.20 15.51
C THR A 309 37.35 -16.75 15.93
N ARG A 310 38.46 -16.50 16.64
CA ARG A 310 38.87 -15.15 17.05
C ARG A 310 38.94 -14.16 15.87
N ALA A 311 39.47 -14.61 14.73
CA ALA A 311 39.55 -13.80 13.51
C ALA A 311 38.16 -13.44 12.96
N ARG A 312 37.23 -14.40 12.95
CA ARG A 312 35.86 -14.17 12.46
C ARG A 312 35.05 -13.28 13.39
N ALA A 313 35.20 -13.42 14.70
CA ALA A 313 34.61 -12.51 15.68
C ALA A 313 35.09 -11.07 15.45
N GLY A 314 36.39 -10.88 15.21
CA GLY A 314 36.96 -9.58 14.85
C GLY A 314 36.38 -8.99 13.57
N GLN A 315 36.24 -9.80 12.51
CA GLN A 315 35.65 -9.36 11.23
C GLN A 315 34.19 -8.89 11.38
N ILE A 316 33.41 -9.54 12.24
CA ILE A 316 32.00 -9.22 12.46
C ILE A 316 31.85 -7.99 13.36
N LEU A 317 32.70 -7.86 14.38
CA LEU A 317 32.68 -6.74 15.33
C LEU A 317 33.24 -5.44 14.74
N LYS A 318 34.31 -5.51 13.94
CA LYS A 318 34.98 -4.33 13.37
C LYS A 318 34.04 -3.32 12.70
N PRO A 319 33.15 -3.72 11.77
CA PRO A 319 32.17 -2.80 11.20
C PRO A 319 31.23 -2.23 12.26
N LEU A 320 30.71 -3.05 13.19
CA LEU A 320 29.78 -2.59 14.24
C LEU A 320 30.42 -1.59 15.22
N VAL A 321 31.71 -1.75 15.50
CA VAL A 321 32.49 -0.84 16.35
C VAL A 321 32.85 0.44 15.60
N TYR A 322 33.29 0.31 14.34
CA TYR A 322 33.64 1.45 13.49
C TYR A 322 32.46 2.41 13.31
N GLU A 323 31.27 1.83 13.17
CA GLU A 323 29.99 2.51 13.02
C GLU A 323 29.32 2.90 14.35
N GLY A 324 29.98 2.67 15.49
CA GLY A 324 29.45 3.08 16.79
C GLY A 324 28.17 2.36 17.24
N LEU A 325 27.82 1.20 16.68
CA LEU A 325 26.73 0.35 17.20
C LEU A 325 27.18 -0.47 18.42
N VAL A 326 28.47 -0.74 18.53
CA VAL A 326 29.10 -1.50 19.62
C VAL A 326 30.26 -0.70 20.19
N GLU A 327 30.22 -0.45 21.49
CA GLU A 327 31.32 0.19 22.21
C GLU A 327 32.32 -0.84 22.73
N VAL A 328 33.61 -0.52 22.61
CA VAL A 328 34.70 -1.30 23.21
C VAL A 328 35.07 -0.69 24.56
N VAL A 329 34.91 -1.47 25.62
CA VAL A 329 35.26 -1.10 27.00
C VAL A 329 36.52 -1.85 27.42
N GLY A 330 37.61 -1.13 27.70
CA GLY A 330 38.90 -1.69 28.12
C GLY A 330 39.99 -1.68 27.03
N ARG A 331 41.23 -2.05 27.38
CA ARG A 331 42.39 -2.04 26.47
C ARG A 331 42.94 -3.45 26.22
N GLN A 332 43.28 -3.75 24.97
CA GLN A 332 43.96 -4.97 24.53
C GLN A 332 43.28 -6.29 24.96
N ARG A 333 43.90 -7.08 25.84
CA ARG A 333 43.45 -8.43 26.20
C ARG A 333 42.20 -8.44 27.11
N SER A 334 41.79 -7.29 27.65
CA SER A 334 40.59 -7.14 28.48
C SER A 334 39.42 -6.43 27.76
N ALA A 335 39.46 -6.34 26.42
CA ALA A 335 38.40 -5.70 25.64
C ALA A 335 37.05 -6.40 25.84
N ARG A 336 36.08 -5.62 26.31
CA ARG A 336 34.66 -5.99 26.43
C ARG A 336 33.85 -5.20 25.41
N TYR A 337 32.73 -5.76 25.00
CA TYR A 337 31.85 -5.20 23.99
C TYR A 337 30.47 -5.04 24.61
N ARG A 338 29.84 -3.90 24.35
CA ARG A 338 28.45 -3.62 24.72
C ARG A 338 27.77 -2.84 23.62
N LEU A 339 26.45 -2.83 23.59
CA LEU A 339 25.74 -1.91 22.70
C LEU A 339 26.05 -0.46 23.08
N ALA A 340 26.28 0.37 22.07
CA ALA A 340 26.36 1.81 22.25
C ALA A 340 25.01 2.35 22.76
N LYS A 341 25.06 3.38 23.60
CA LYS A 341 23.85 3.98 24.19
C LYS A 341 23.12 4.92 23.26
#